data_AF-A0A817A632-F1
#
_entry.id   AF-A0A817A632-F1
#
_cell.length_a   1.000
_cell.length_b   1.000
_cell.length_c   1.000
_cell.angle_alpha   90.00
_cell.angle_beta   90.00
_cell.angle_gamma   90.00
#
_symmetry.space_group_name_H-M   'P 1'
#
loop_
_entity.id
_entity.type
_entity.pdbx_description
1 polymer ?
#
loop_
_entity_poly.entity_id
_entity_poly.type
_entity_poly.pdbx_seq_one_letter_code
_entity_poly.pdbx_strand_id
1 'polypeptide(L)'
;MKTKRSTILHYWNNSHRSPATIARITKIPIRTVKYNIVKIKNQGTIKDRPRKITANDDKALGQWIRQNNETTSQELVQKLLHDRDLNVSRWTVQRQLKRMGYKSTLPYGTPMLT
;
A
#
# COMPACT_ATOMS: atom_id res chain seq x y z
N MET A 1 5.18 -5.36 5.11
CA MET A 1 5.28 -4.89 6.51
C MET A 1 3.95 -5.12 7.21
N LYS A 2 3.92 -5.92 8.28
CA LYS A 2 2.72 -6.08 9.12
C LYS A 2 2.43 -4.74 9.81
N THR A 3 1.22 -4.21 9.69
CA THR A 3 0.84 -2.95 10.34
C THR A 3 0.78 -3.16 11.85
N LYS A 4 1.10 -2.13 12.66
CA LYS A 4 0.97 -2.15 14.14
C LYS A 4 -0.38 -2.74 14.59
N ARG A 5 -1.44 -2.47 13.83
CA ARG A 5 -2.80 -2.97 14.03
C ARG A 5 -2.93 -4.49 13.84
N SER A 6 -2.41 -5.03 12.74
CA SER A 6 -2.41 -6.48 12.48
C SER A 6 -1.67 -7.26 13.57
N THR A 7 -0.58 -6.70 14.08
CA THR A 7 0.20 -7.30 15.17
C THR A 7 -0.62 -7.34 16.47
N ILE A 8 -1.29 -6.25 16.84
CA ILE A 8 -2.17 -6.21 18.03
C ILE A 8 -3.29 -7.25 17.92
N LEU A 9 -3.95 -7.36 16.76
CA LEU A 9 -5.02 -8.33 16.52
C LEU A 9 -4.53 -9.78 16.68
N HIS A 10 -3.35 -10.10 16.12
CA HIS A 10 -2.74 -11.42 16.24
C HIS A 10 -2.53 -11.82 17.71
N TYR A 11 -1.92 -10.95 18.52
CA TYR A 11 -1.71 -11.23 19.94
C TYR A 11 -3.02 -11.28 20.75
N TRP A 12 -3.99 -10.44 20.40
CA TRP A 12 -5.30 -10.45 21.04
C TRP A 12 -6.05 -11.76 20.82
N ASN A 13 -5.99 -12.31 19.60
CA ASN A 13 -6.63 -13.58 19.25
C ASN A 13 -5.87 -14.80 19.83
N ASN A 14 -4.54 -14.74 19.89
CA ASN A 14 -3.68 -15.81 20.44
C ASN A 14 -3.50 -15.71 21.96
N SER A 15 -4.59 -15.52 22.70
CA SER A 15 -4.68 -15.66 24.16
C SER A 15 -4.03 -14.56 25.03
N HIS A 16 -3.35 -13.56 24.45
CA HIS A 16 -2.84 -12.42 25.23
C HIS A 16 -3.89 -11.30 25.37
N ARG A 17 -4.97 -11.57 26.11
CA ARG A 17 -6.11 -10.63 26.31
C ARG A 17 -5.80 -9.43 27.22
N SER A 18 -4.55 -9.22 27.61
CA SER A 18 -4.12 -8.06 28.40
C SER A 18 -3.45 -6.99 27.50
N PRO A 19 -4.02 -5.78 27.41
CA PRO A 19 -3.42 -4.66 26.66
C PRO A 19 -1.99 -4.32 27.12
N ALA A 20 -1.70 -4.46 28.41
CA ALA A 20 -0.37 -4.18 28.96
C ALA A 20 0.66 -5.21 28.48
N THR A 21 0.28 -6.48 28.46
CA THR A 21 1.13 -7.57 27.94
C THR A 21 1.44 -7.38 26.47
N ILE A 22 0.43 -7.05 25.65
CA ILE A 22 0.62 -6.76 24.22
C ILE A 22 1.55 -5.57 24.02
N ALA A 23 1.38 -4.47 24.78
CA ALA A 23 2.24 -3.30 24.70
C ALA A 23 3.71 -3.62 25.01
N ARG A 24 3.94 -4.45 26.05
CA ARG A 24 5.29 -4.88 26.45
C ARG A 24 5.97 -5.73 25.38
N ILE A 25 5.25 -6.69 24.78
CA ILE A 25 5.77 -7.60 23.74
C ILE A 25 6.03 -6.85 22.44
N THR A 26 5.07 -6.04 21.99
CA THR A 26 5.11 -5.37 20.68
C THR A 26 5.88 -4.05 20.69
N LYS A 27 6.23 -3.54 21.87
CA LYS A 27 6.78 -2.19 22.09
C LYS A 27 5.89 -1.08 21.51
N ILE A 28 4.60 -1.35 21.34
CA ILE A 28 3.60 -0.36 20.93
C ILE A 28 3.09 0.37 22.18
N PRO A 29 2.94 1.70 22.16
CA PRO A 29 2.41 2.44 23.30
C PRO A 29 1.06 1.88 23.78
N ILE A 30 0.92 1.73 25.09
CA ILE A 30 -0.27 1.11 25.70
C ILE A 30 -1.58 1.82 25.31
N ARG A 31 -1.54 3.15 25.12
CA ARG A 31 -2.68 3.95 24.63
C ARG A 31 -3.14 3.48 23.25
N THR A 32 -2.19 3.23 22.34
CA THR A 32 -2.46 2.71 21.00
C THR A 32 -3.03 1.31 21.05
N VAL A 33 -2.50 0.44 21.92
CA VAL A 33 -3.00 -0.93 22.09
C VAL A 33 -4.45 -0.91 22.60
N LYS A 34 -4.74 -0.18 23.68
CA LYS A 34 -6.09 -0.02 24.23
C LYS A 34 -7.08 0.49 23.18
N TYR A 35 -6.71 1.55 22.45
CA TYR A 35 -7.56 2.12 21.39
C TYR A 35 -7.93 1.10 20.32
N ASN A 36 -6.97 0.30 19.84
CA ASN A 36 -7.25 -0.71 18.82
C ASN A 36 -8.07 -1.88 19.38
N ILE A 37 -7.84 -2.30 20.63
CA ILE A 37 -8.63 -3.36 21.26
C ILE A 37 -10.11 -2.97 21.40
N VAL A 38 -10.39 -1.72 21.78
CA VAL A 38 -11.78 -1.20 21.80
C VAL A 38 -12.41 -1.32 20.42
N LYS A 39 -11.67 -0.98 19.36
CA LYS A 39 -12.15 -1.17 17.98
C LYS A 39 -12.37 -2.64 17.60
N ILE A 40 -11.49 -3.56 18.00
CA ILE A 40 -11.66 -5.01 17.76
C ILE A 40 -12.96 -5.49 18.38
N LYS A 41 -13.21 -5.12 19.65
CA LYS A 41 -14.42 -5.52 20.37
C LYS A 41 -15.70 -4.98 19.74
N ASN A 42 -15.68 -3.72 19.29
CA ASN A 42 -16.87 -3.06 18.76
C ASN A 42 -17.21 -3.47 17.31
N GLN A 43 -16.21 -3.76 16.48
CA GLN A 43 -16.40 -3.97 15.04
C GLN A 43 -16.14 -5.42 14.60
N GLY A 44 -15.71 -6.32 15.50
CA GLY A 44 -15.44 -7.74 15.24
C GLY A 44 -14.21 -8.00 14.36
N THR A 45 -13.86 -7.09 13.45
CA THR A 45 -12.65 -7.14 12.63
C THR A 45 -12.04 -5.75 12.44
N ILE A 46 -10.70 -5.67 12.55
CA ILE A 46 -9.95 -4.52 12.06
C ILE A 46 -9.48 -4.84 10.65
N LYS A 47 -10.34 -4.63 9.65
CA LYS A 47 -9.87 -4.63 8.26
C LYS A 47 -9.33 -3.23 7.93
N ASP A 48 -8.04 -3.14 7.63
CA ASP A 48 -7.51 -1.96 6.95
C ASP A 48 -8.26 -1.82 5.62
N ARG A 49 -8.63 -0.59 5.24
CA ARG A 49 -9.35 -0.37 3.98
C ARG A 49 -8.52 -0.92 2.82
N PRO A 50 -9.07 -1.81 1.99
CA PRO A 50 -8.33 -2.37 0.87
C PRO A 50 -7.82 -1.25 -0.03
N ARG A 51 -6.61 -1.41 -0.55
CA ARG A 51 -6.04 -0.47 -1.51
C ARG A 51 -6.85 -0.57 -2.81
N LYS A 52 -6.98 0.55 -3.51
CA LYS A 52 -7.60 0.58 -4.84
C LYS A 52 -6.77 -0.23 -5.85
N ILE A 53 -5.45 -0.03 -5.84
CA ILE A 53 -4.53 -0.79 -6.69
C ILE A 53 -4.16 -2.08 -5.94
N THR A 54 -4.47 -3.22 -6.55
CA THR A 54 -4.23 -4.56 -5.99
C THR A 54 -2.83 -5.08 -6.35
N ALA A 55 -2.44 -6.21 -5.77
CA ALA A 55 -1.17 -6.85 -6.11
C ALA A 55 -1.11 -7.33 -7.58
N ASN A 56 -2.26 -7.64 -8.19
CA ASN A 56 -2.32 -8.01 -9.61
C ASN A 56 -2.13 -6.81 -10.53
N ASP A 57 -2.57 -5.64 -10.09
CA ASP A 57 -2.38 -4.38 -10.81
C ASP A 57 -0.93 -3.90 -10.67
N ASP A 58 -0.30 -4.14 -9.52
CA ASP A 58 1.14 -3.89 -9.33
C ASP A 58 1.99 -4.69 -10.34
N LYS A 59 1.64 -5.96 -10.59
CA LYS A 59 2.32 -6.77 -11.62
C LYS A 59 2.12 -6.18 -13.01
N ALA A 60 0.91 -5.75 -13.34
CA ALA A 60 0.59 -5.14 -14.64
C ALA A 60 1.36 -3.84 -14.86
N LEU A 61 1.34 -2.93 -13.87
CA LEU A 61 2.10 -1.69 -13.88
C LEU A 61 3.59 -1.96 -14.10
N GLY A 62 4.16 -2.93 -13.37
CA GLY A 62 5.56 -3.30 -13.52
C GLY A 62 5.88 -3.85 -14.92
N GLN A 63 4.98 -4.65 -15.50
CA GLN A 63 5.14 -5.19 -16.84
C GLN A 63 5.07 -4.09 -17.91
N TRP A 64 4.10 -3.18 -17.83
CA TRP A 64 3.99 -2.07 -18.78
C TRP A 64 5.19 -1.13 -18.75
N ILE A 65 5.72 -0.83 -17.56
CA ILE A 65 6.93 -0.01 -17.41
C ILE A 65 8.17 -0.73 -17.96
N ARG A 66 8.25 -2.05 -17.81
CA ARG A 66 9.35 -2.84 -18.39
C ARG A 66 9.30 -2.88 -19.92
N GLN A 67 8.10 -2.89 -20.50
CA GLN A 67 7.91 -2.86 -21.95
C GLN A 67 8.21 -1.48 -22.53
N ASN A 68 7.84 -0.41 -21.82
CA ASN A 68 8.14 0.96 -22.20
C ASN A 68 8.47 1.79 -20.96
N ASN A 69 9.75 2.10 -20.76
CA ASN A 69 10.25 2.84 -19.60
C ASN A 69 9.96 4.35 -19.68
N GLU A 70 9.55 4.86 -20.85
CA GLU A 70 9.17 6.25 -21.07
C GLU A 70 7.69 6.49 -20.72
N THR A 71 6.94 5.44 -20.38
CA THR A 71 5.51 5.54 -20.06
C THR A 71 5.28 6.52 -18.89
N THR A 72 4.39 7.48 -19.11
CA THR A 72 4.02 8.47 -18.10
C THR A 72 3.02 7.92 -17.08
N SER A 73 2.94 8.54 -15.91
CA SER A 73 1.90 8.16 -14.92
C SER A 73 0.48 8.38 -15.44
N GLN A 74 0.28 9.30 -16.40
CA GLN A 74 -1.03 9.56 -16.98
C GLN A 74 -1.44 8.43 -17.94
N GLU A 75 -0.51 7.94 -18.75
CA GLU A 75 -0.73 6.78 -19.62
C GLU A 75 -1.01 5.51 -18.81
N LEU A 76 -0.30 5.31 -17.70
CA LEU A 76 -0.57 4.20 -16.78
C LEU A 76 -1.97 4.27 -16.16
N VAL A 77 -2.50 5.48 -15.90
CA VAL A 77 -3.90 5.64 -15.47
C VAL A 77 -4.86 5.18 -16.57
N GLN A 78 -4.61 5.59 -17.82
CA GLN A 78 -5.46 5.19 -18.93
C GLN A 78 -5.40 3.67 -19.15
N LYS A 79 -4.22 3.06 -19.09
CA LYS A 79 -4.07 1.59 -19.17
C LYS A 79 -4.79 0.88 -18.02
N LEU A 80 -4.71 1.39 -16.79
CA LEU A 80 -5.48 0.82 -15.67
C LEU A 80 -6.99 0.94 -15.87
N LEU A 81 -7.46 2.04 -16.46
CA LEU A 81 -8.88 2.21 -16.78
C LEU A 81 -9.33 1.24 -17.88
N HIS A 82 -8.59 1.16 -18.99
CA HIS A 82 -8.95 0.35 -20.15
C HIS A 82 -8.76 -1.15 -19.94
N ASP A 83 -7.62 -1.58 -19.40
CA ASP A 83 -7.25 -2.99 -19.34
C ASP A 83 -7.73 -3.68 -18.06
N ARG A 84 -8.09 -2.90 -17.03
CA ARG A 84 -8.40 -3.41 -15.67
C ARG A 84 -9.67 -2.82 -15.06
N ASP A 85 -10.39 -1.95 -15.79
CA ASP A 85 -11.58 -1.24 -15.30
C ASP A 85 -11.34 -0.50 -13.97
N LEU A 86 -10.10 -0.03 -13.76
CA LEU A 86 -9.67 0.56 -12.50
C LEU A 86 -9.55 2.08 -12.62
N ASN A 87 -10.61 2.80 -12.23
CA ASN A 87 -10.60 4.26 -12.19
C ASN A 87 -9.83 4.80 -10.96
N VAL A 88 -8.59 5.23 -11.20
CA VAL A 88 -7.70 5.82 -10.21
C VAL A 88 -7.09 7.13 -10.69
N SER A 89 -6.83 8.05 -9.75
CA SER A 89 -6.15 9.30 -10.07
C SER A 89 -4.66 9.08 -10.35
N ARG A 90 -4.06 9.98 -11.15
CA ARG A 90 -2.61 10.04 -11.41
C ARG A 90 -1.78 9.99 -10.13
N TRP A 91 -2.17 10.74 -9.11
CA TRP A 91 -1.51 10.75 -7.79
C TRP A 91 -1.56 9.40 -7.07
N THR A 92 -2.61 8.61 -7.29
CA THR A 92 -2.72 7.25 -6.72
C THR A 92 -1.72 6.32 -7.38
N VAL A 93 -1.60 6.37 -8.70
CA VAL A 93 -0.59 5.62 -9.46
C VAL A 93 0.82 6.03 -9.04
N GLN A 94 1.14 7.32 -8.98
CA GLN A 94 2.47 7.79 -8.56
C GLN A 94 2.86 7.32 -7.15
N ARG A 95 1.95 7.40 -6.18
CA ARG A 95 2.20 6.89 -4.82
C ARG A 95 2.45 5.38 -4.83
N GLN A 96 1.77 4.64 -5.68
CA GLN A 96 1.96 3.20 -5.81
C GLN A 96 3.29 2.86 -6.47
N LEU A 97 3.66 3.55 -7.56
CA LEU A 97 4.96 3.40 -8.22
C LEU A 97 6.12 3.68 -7.26
N LYS A 98 6.02 4.76 -6.47
CA LYS A 98 7.02 5.08 -5.43
C LYS A 98 7.15 3.96 -4.39
N ARG A 99 6.04 3.31 -4.01
CA ARG A 99 6.06 2.15 -3.10
C ARG A 99 6.69 0.91 -3.71
N MET A 100 6.52 0.72 -5.02
CA MET A 100 7.15 -0.35 -5.79
C MET A 100 8.65 -0.10 -6.04
N GLY A 101 9.16 1.11 -5.72
CA GLY A 101 10.56 1.47 -5.87
C GLY A 101 10.88 2.22 -7.17
N TYR A 102 9.88 2.56 -7.99
CA TYR A 102 10.11 3.34 -9.19
C TYR A 102 10.37 4.81 -8.88
N LYS A 103 11.22 5.42 -9.71
CA LYS A 103 11.53 6.86 -9.68
C LYS A 103 11.04 7.48 -10.98
N SER A 104 10.40 8.63 -10.88
CA SER A 104 10.08 9.45 -12.05
C SER A 104 11.32 10.26 -12.42
N THR A 105 11.84 10.03 -13.61
CA THR A 105 12.93 10.80 -14.20
C THR A 105 12.45 11.44 -15.50
N LEU A 106 13.08 12.54 -15.89
CA LEU A 106 12.84 13.10 -17.22
C LEU A 106 13.33 12.08 -18.26
N PRO A 107 12.62 11.92 -19.39
CA PRO A 107 13.15 11.16 -20.51
C PRO A 107 14.46 11.78 -20.97
N TYR A 108 15.36 10.95 -21.51
CA TYR A 108 16.68 11.39 -21.96
C TYR A 108 16.54 12.61 -22.87
N GLY A 109 17.31 13.67 -22.57
CA GLY A 109 17.41 14.81 -23.46
C GLY A 109 17.89 14.32 -24.82
N THR A 110 17.19 14.73 -25.88
CA THR A 110 17.51 14.37 -27.25
C THR A 110 19.01 14.62 -27.50
N PRO A 111 19.80 13.61 -27.90
CA PRO A 111 21.18 13.89 -28.28
C PRO A 111 21.14 14.85 -29.47
N MET A 112 21.76 16.03 -29.31
CA MET A 112 21.95 16.92 -30.46
C MET A 112 22.83 16.17 -31.46
N LEU A 113 22.34 16.02 -32.69
CA LEU A 113 23.14 15.56 -33.81
C LEU A 113 24.16 16.67 -34.10
N THR A 114 25.40 16.49 -33.65
CA THR A 114 26.57 17.28 -34.07
C THR A 114 27.21 16.66 -35.29
#